data_AF-A0AAD8CYS8-F1
#
_entry.id   AF-A0AAD8CYS8-F1
#
_cell.length_a   1.000
_cell.length_b   1.000
_cell.length_c   1.000
_cell.angle_alpha   90.00
_cell.angle_beta   90.00
_cell.angle_gamma   90.00
#
_symmetry.space_group_name_H-M   'P 1'
#
loop_
_entity.id
_entity.type
_entity.pdbx_description
1 polymer ?
#
loop_
_entity_poly.entity_id
_entity_poly.type
_entity_poly.pdbx_seq_one_letter_code
_entity_poly.pdbx_strand_id
1 'polypeptide(L)'
;MSTLPPSASSLFNITQNGEILVPASGYSSKQADQTYKLAITVEEEPGGASCTGLVNINVLPVYFVNFTKKSYSASIRENTGPMAFVTTVTANGVCVRYEIIEQSPTTNNFQINEVTGEIRTTYNLDLDFLDKRSPSSVQLQVRAYDPIHLVSATTLVNITVLEANDIPPFCTPAVFVDTVPETTPIGYKFFNLNCNKDQKKQKLSYKIITNANSLYKFRLQNGEFQVNNTITYDSAEMASVSFQYFASINVTDSSTVPSLSSKCQNPHFERVHLTDAFI
;
A
#
# COMPACT_ATOMS: atom_id res chain seq x y z
N MET A 1 38.57 41.98 -44.16
CA MET A 1 37.27 41.79 -43.46
C MET A 1 36.87 40.32 -43.51
N SER A 2 36.17 39.79 -42.50
CA SER A 2 35.69 38.40 -42.48
C SER A 2 34.18 38.35 -42.71
N THR A 3 33.71 37.50 -43.62
CA THR A 3 32.28 37.43 -43.98
C THR A 3 31.74 35.99 -43.98
N LEU A 4 30.44 35.86 -43.67
CA LEU A 4 29.68 34.61 -43.71
C LEU A 4 28.82 34.54 -44.98
N PRO A 5 28.48 33.33 -45.48
CA PRO A 5 27.58 33.20 -46.61
C PRO A 5 26.16 33.66 -46.25
N PRO A 6 25.38 34.24 -47.19
CA PRO A 6 24.05 34.81 -46.91
C PRO A 6 23.06 33.83 -46.28
N SER A 7 23.19 32.54 -46.58
CA SER A 7 22.38 31.46 -46.04
C SER A 7 22.67 31.14 -44.57
N ALA A 8 23.80 31.60 -44.03
CA ALA A 8 24.22 31.37 -42.65
C ALA A 8 24.11 32.61 -41.76
N SER A 9 23.98 33.80 -42.35
CA SER A 9 23.91 35.10 -41.64
C SER A 9 22.68 35.24 -40.73
N SER A 10 21.67 34.39 -40.89
CA SER A 10 20.47 34.33 -40.04
C SER A 10 20.65 33.46 -38.80
N LEU A 11 21.71 32.64 -38.74
CA LEU A 11 21.92 31.63 -37.70
C LEU A 11 23.26 31.78 -36.97
N PHE A 12 24.22 32.48 -37.57
CA PHE A 12 25.56 32.69 -37.05
C PHE A 12 26.00 34.12 -37.33
N ASN A 13 26.82 34.68 -36.45
CA ASN A 13 27.49 35.96 -36.67
C ASN A 13 29.00 35.78 -36.55
N ILE A 14 29.79 36.58 -37.26
CA ILE A 14 31.26 36.57 -37.14
C ILE A 14 31.74 37.94 -36.69
N THR A 15 32.57 37.98 -35.64
CA THR A 15 33.14 39.24 -35.14
C THR A 15 34.29 39.71 -36.04
N GLN A 16 34.68 40.98 -35.93
CA GLN A 16 35.85 41.51 -36.64
C GLN A 16 37.16 40.79 -36.26
N ASN A 17 37.19 40.16 -35.08
CA ASN A 17 38.32 39.36 -34.60
C ASN A 17 38.27 37.90 -35.07
N GLY A 18 37.25 37.51 -35.85
CA GLY A 18 37.10 36.16 -36.40
C GLY A 18 36.37 35.16 -35.49
N GLU A 19 35.71 35.60 -34.43
CA GLU A 19 34.94 34.70 -33.55
C GLU A 19 33.56 34.42 -34.14
N ILE A 20 33.15 33.15 -34.15
CA ILE A 20 31.82 32.74 -34.59
C ILE A 20 30.88 32.72 -33.38
N LEU A 21 29.84 33.56 -33.43
CA LEU A 21 28.81 33.67 -32.42
C LEU A 21 27.55 32.92 -32.86
N VAL A 22 26.93 32.26 -31.89
CA VAL A 22 25.64 31.55 -32.03
C VAL A 22 24.53 32.35 -31.34
N PRO A 23 23.24 32.07 -31.63
CA PRO A 23 22.13 32.78 -30.98
C PRO A 23 22.14 32.59 -29.46
N ALA A 24 21.93 33.67 -28.71
CA ALA A 24 21.89 33.62 -27.24
C ALA A 24 20.76 32.71 -26.70
N SER A 25 19.69 32.51 -27.48
CA SER A 25 18.61 31.58 -27.19
C SER A 25 18.98 30.10 -27.37
N GLY A 26 20.17 29.81 -27.90
CA GLY A 26 20.58 28.46 -28.29
C GLY A 26 19.82 27.92 -29.51
N TYR A 27 19.95 26.60 -29.71
CA TYR A 27 19.30 25.85 -30.79
C TYR A 27 18.11 25.04 -30.26
N SER A 28 17.09 24.88 -31.10
CA SER A 28 15.92 24.05 -30.77
C SER A 28 16.20 22.56 -30.98
N SER A 29 15.36 21.69 -30.42
CA SER A 29 15.42 20.24 -30.67
C SER A 29 15.27 19.86 -32.14
N LYS A 30 14.60 20.70 -32.96
CA LYS A 30 14.50 20.49 -34.42
C LYS A 30 15.85 20.61 -35.13
N GLN A 31 16.79 21.34 -34.51
CA GLN A 31 18.12 21.60 -35.06
C GLN A 31 19.18 20.67 -34.47
N ALA A 32 18.81 19.81 -33.51
CA ALA A 32 19.71 18.79 -33.00
C ALA A 32 20.17 17.84 -34.12
N ASP A 33 21.40 17.36 -34.01
CA ASP A 33 22.09 16.49 -34.98
C ASP A 33 22.28 17.10 -36.37
N GLN A 34 22.01 18.40 -36.54
CA GLN A 34 22.30 19.10 -37.79
C GLN A 34 23.74 19.59 -37.83
N THR A 35 24.34 19.46 -39.03
CA THR A 35 25.65 20.01 -39.34
C THR A 35 25.52 21.20 -40.28
N TYR A 36 26.00 22.36 -39.84
CA TYR A 36 26.09 23.58 -40.64
C TYR A 36 27.51 23.72 -41.19
N LYS A 37 27.64 23.80 -42.52
CA LYS A 37 28.92 24.01 -43.20
C LYS A 37 29.04 25.48 -43.60
N LEU A 38 29.95 26.20 -42.98
CA LEU A 38 30.18 27.62 -43.21
C LEU A 38 31.44 27.83 -44.03
N ALA A 39 31.34 28.59 -45.12
CA ALA A 39 32.49 29.05 -45.90
C ALA A 39 32.84 30.48 -45.46
N ILE A 40 33.91 30.62 -44.69
CA ILE A 40 34.36 31.90 -44.13
C ILE A 40 35.44 32.46 -45.02
N THR A 41 35.21 33.66 -45.57
CA THR A 41 36.18 34.34 -46.42
C THR A 41 36.82 35.49 -45.65
N VAL A 42 38.15 35.53 -45.65
CA VAL A 42 38.96 36.63 -45.16
C VAL A 42 39.56 37.34 -46.36
N GLU A 43 39.38 38.66 -46.44
CA GLU A 43 39.87 39.49 -47.54
C GLU A 43 40.70 40.66 -47.02
N GLU A 44 41.82 40.96 -47.69
CA GLU A 44 42.62 42.16 -47.46
C GLU A 44 41.96 43.38 -48.13
N GLU A 45 41.84 44.50 -47.41
CA GLU A 45 41.28 45.75 -47.97
C GLU A 45 42.34 46.87 -48.07
N PRO A 46 42.35 47.66 -49.17
CA PRO A 46 41.45 47.57 -50.33
C PRO A 46 41.97 46.63 -51.44
N GLY A 47 41.19 45.60 -51.78
CA GLY A 47 41.33 44.79 -53.00
C GLY A 47 42.49 43.79 -53.02
N GLY A 48 42.94 43.33 -51.86
CA GLY A 48 44.07 42.40 -51.72
C GLY A 48 43.67 40.93 -51.85
N ALA A 49 44.52 40.03 -51.36
CA ALA A 49 44.26 38.60 -51.44
C ALA A 49 43.06 38.19 -50.57
N SER A 50 42.30 37.19 -51.01
CA SER A 50 41.27 36.56 -50.19
C SER A 50 41.55 35.07 -50.02
N CYS A 51 41.15 34.55 -48.86
CA CYS A 51 41.24 33.13 -48.54
C CYS A 51 39.92 32.68 -47.92
N THR A 52 39.43 31.52 -48.37
CA THR A 52 38.19 30.93 -47.86
C THR A 52 38.47 29.61 -47.16
N GLY A 53 38.05 29.50 -45.90
CA GLY A 53 38.08 28.28 -45.11
C GLY A 53 36.69 27.69 -44.88
N LEU A 54 36.61 26.38 -44.68
CA LEU A 54 35.37 25.69 -44.30
C LEU A 54 35.35 25.37 -42.81
N VAL A 55 34.26 25.72 -42.13
CA VAL A 55 34.01 25.39 -40.73
C VAL A 55 32.72 24.56 -40.64
N ASN A 56 32.79 23.43 -39.93
CA ASN A 56 31.62 22.61 -39.64
C ASN A 56 31.16 22.86 -38.21
N ILE A 57 29.90 23.23 -38.04
CA ILE A 57 29.26 23.40 -36.73
C ILE A 57 28.22 22.30 -36.56
N ASN A 58 28.41 21.46 -35.55
CA ASN A 58 27.48 20.38 -35.21
C ASN A 58 26.65 20.79 -33.99
N VAL A 59 25.32 20.76 -34.12
CA VAL A 59 24.41 21.03 -33.01
C VAL A 59 24.15 19.72 -32.28
N LEU A 60 24.59 19.62 -31.03
CA LEU A 60 24.41 18.41 -30.22
C LEU A 60 23.00 18.38 -29.59
N PRO A 61 22.36 17.20 -29.52
CA PRO A 61 21.10 17.03 -28.80
C PRO A 61 21.29 17.23 -27.30
N VAL A 62 20.25 17.75 -26.64
CA VAL A 62 20.17 17.84 -25.18
C VAL A 62 19.17 16.80 -24.69
N TYR A 63 19.64 15.87 -23.86
CA TYR A 63 18.82 14.84 -23.25
C TYR A 63 18.38 15.26 -21.85
N PHE A 64 17.19 14.83 -21.45
CA PHE A 64 16.65 15.09 -20.13
C PHE A 64 15.82 13.91 -19.65
N VAL A 65 15.70 13.81 -18.33
CA VAL A 65 14.71 12.96 -17.66
C VAL A 65 13.97 13.84 -16.66
N ASN A 66 12.65 13.81 -16.66
CA ASN A 66 11.84 14.51 -15.66
C ASN A 66 10.62 13.71 -15.24
N PHE A 67 10.33 13.66 -13.95
CA PHE A 67 9.07 13.06 -13.50
C PHE A 67 7.89 13.94 -13.91
N THR A 68 6.78 13.30 -14.28
CA THR A 68 5.51 13.97 -14.61
C THR A 68 4.88 14.69 -13.41
N LYS A 69 5.25 14.27 -12.19
CA LYS A 69 4.83 14.87 -10.92
C LYS A 69 6.05 15.13 -10.04
N LYS A 70 5.97 16.17 -9.19
CA LYS A 70 7.02 16.49 -8.21
C LYS A 70 7.13 15.42 -7.12
N SER A 71 6.01 14.84 -6.71
CA SER A 71 5.92 13.75 -5.74
C SER A 71 4.69 12.88 -6.00
N TYR A 72 4.70 11.68 -5.43
CA TYR A 72 3.63 10.70 -5.53
C TYR A 72 3.18 10.29 -4.13
N SER A 73 1.91 9.89 -4.00
CA SER A 73 1.37 9.33 -2.78
C SER A 73 0.47 8.15 -3.09
N ALA A 74 0.49 7.13 -2.25
CA ALA A 74 -0.36 5.95 -2.36
C ALA A 74 -0.70 5.40 -0.97
N SER A 75 -1.77 4.61 -0.92
CA SER A 75 -2.15 3.87 0.29
C SER A 75 -2.37 2.41 -0.06
N ILE A 76 -1.92 1.51 0.80
CA ILE A 76 -2.05 0.06 0.65
C ILE A 76 -2.43 -0.56 2.00
N ARG A 77 -3.22 -1.63 2.02
CA ARG A 77 -3.58 -2.29 3.28
C ARG A 77 -2.44 -3.15 3.80
N GLU A 78 -2.35 -3.30 5.12
CA GLU A 78 -1.32 -4.14 5.73
C GLU A 78 -1.45 -5.61 5.34
N ASN A 79 -2.65 -6.19 5.28
CA ASN A 79 -2.85 -7.60 4.90
C ASN A 79 -2.60 -7.91 3.40
N THR A 80 -1.84 -7.06 2.72
CA THR A 80 -1.49 -7.23 1.31
C THR A 80 -0.24 -8.08 1.17
N GLY A 81 -0.37 -9.17 0.41
CA GLY A 81 0.72 -10.09 0.12
C GLY A 81 1.78 -9.53 -0.85
N PRO A 82 2.80 -10.33 -1.19
CA PRO A 82 3.85 -9.94 -2.13
C PRO A 82 3.29 -9.69 -3.53
N MET A 83 4.02 -8.91 -4.34
CA MET A 83 3.70 -8.60 -5.74
C MET A 83 2.40 -7.80 -5.94
N ALA A 84 1.81 -7.27 -4.89
CA ALA A 84 0.63 -6.43 -4.99
C ALA A 84 0.98 -5.05 -5.53
N PHE A 85 0.11 -4.54 -6.40
CA PHE A 85 0.25 -3.22 -6.98
C PHE A 85 0.06 -2.12 -5.93
N VAL A 86 1.00 -1.17 -5.84
CA VAL A 86 0.92 0.00 -4.96
C VAL A 86 0.56 1.24 -5.77
N THR A 87 1.41 1.57 -6.74
CA THR A 87 1.28 2.77 -7.59
C THR A 87 2.25 2.68 -8.77
N THR A 88 2.18 3.64 -9.69
CA THR A 88 3.11 3.76 -10.81
C THR A 88 3.68 5.18 -10.85
N VAL A 89 5.01 5.28 -10.98
CA VAL A 89 5.69 6.55 -11.27
C VAL A 89 5.94 6.68 -12.76
N THR A 90 5.97 7.91 -13.27
CA THR A 90 6.20 8.15 -14.70
C THR A 90 7.12 9.35 -14.90
N ALA A 91 8.09 9.20 -15.77
CA ALA A 91 9.01 10.25 -16.21
C ALA A 91 9.08 10.34 -17.73
N ASN A 92 9.27 11.54 -18.26
CA ASN A 92 9.55 11.76 -19.67
C ASN A 92 11.06 11.68 -19.90
N GLY A 93 11.44 11.08 -21.02
CA GLY A 93 12.81 10.89 -21.47
C GLY A 93 12.81 9.94 -22.66
N VAL A 94 14.00 9.64 -23.21
CA VAL A 94 14.12 8.77 -24.40
C VAL A 94 14.11 7.30 -24.00
N CYS A 95 15.05 6.87 -23.16
CA CYS A 95 15.17 5.48 -22.70
C CYS A 95 15.10 5.39 -21.17
N VAL A 96 13.96 5.77 -20.61
CA VAL A 96 13.80 5.85 -19.15
C VAL A 96 13.78 4.46 -18.49
N ARG A 97 14.60 4.32 -17.45
CA ARG A 97 14.63 3.21 -16.48
C ARG A 97 14.35 3.74 -15.09
N TYR A 98 13.78 2.90 -14.23
CA TYR A 98 13.39 3.26 -12.86
C TYR A 98 14.07 2.37 -11.82
N GLU A 99 14.39 2.95 -10.67
CA GLU A 99 14.90 2.21 -9.52
C GLU A 99 14.56 2.92 -8.22
N ILE A 100 14.41 2.15 -7.13
CA ILE A 100 14.30 2.68 -5.78
C ILE A 100 15.72 2.77 -5.22
N ILE A 101 16.16 3.99 -4.88
CA ILE A 101 17.50 4.24 -4.34
C ILE A 101 17.52 4.28 -2.81
N GLU A 102 16.39 4.62 -2.19
CA GLU A 102 16.27 4.64 -0.73
C GLU A 102 14.83 4.30 -0.29
N GLN A 103 14.71 3.63 0.87
CA GLN A 103 13.44 3.42 1.57
C GLN A 103 13.61 3.88 3.02
N SER A 104 12.74 4.77 3.48
CA SER A 104 12.75 5.31 4.82
C SER A 104 11.42 5.02 5.54
N PRO A 105 11.42 4.23 6.63
CA PRO A 105 12.57 3.51 7.18
C PRO A 105 13.03 2.36 6.26
N THR A 106 14.26 1.89 6.47
CA THR A 106 14.86 0.82 5.67
C THR A 106 14.16 -0.51 5.96
N THR A 107 13.28 -0.92 5.05
CA THR A 107 12.40 -2.08 5.23
C THR A 107 12.55 -3.10 4.10
N ASN A 108 12.91 -2.66 2.89
CA ASN A 108 12.89 -3.46 1.65
C ASN A 108 11.49 -4.03 1.33
N ASN A 109 10.43 -3.35 1.77
CA ASN A 109 9.03 -3.80 1.60
C ASN A 109 8.47 -3.50 0.19
N PHE A 110 9.19 -2.71 -0.59
CA PHE A 110 8.78 -2.29 -1.92
C PHE A 110 9.85 -2.53 -2.97
N GLN A 111 9.41 -2.84 -4.18
CA GLN A 111 10.23 -2.97 -5.38
C GLN A 111 9.58 -2.19 -6.52
N ILE A 112 10.39 -1.84 -7.51
CA ILE A 112 9.93 -1.13 -8.70
C ILE A 112 10.32 -1.92 -9.96
N ASN A 113 9.40 -1.99 -10.91
CA ASN A 113 9.70 -2.50 -12.23
C ASN A 113 10.52 -1.46 -13.01
N GLU A 114 11.72 -1.88 -13.44
CA GLU A 114 12.69 -1.01 -14.10
C GLU A 114 12.18 -0.36 -15.40
N VAL A 115 11.24 -1.00 -16.09
CA VAL A 115 10.71 -0.56 -17.39
C VAL A 115 9.42 0.22 -17.23
N THR A 116 8.49 -0.26 -16.41
CA THR A 116 7.14 0.31 -16.31
C THR A 116 6.99 1.37 -15.23
N GLY A 117 7.95 1.46 -14.29
CA GLY A 117 7.84 2.35 -13.12
C GLY A 117 6.78 1.91 -12.11
N GLU A 118 6.26 0.69 -12.26
CA GLU A 118 5.26 0.12 -11.36
C GLU A 118 5.91 -0.32 -10.04
N ILE A 119 5.38 0.19 -8.93
CA ILE A 119 5.83 -0.13 -7.58
C ILE A 119 4.92 -1.21 -7.00
N ARG A 120 5.54 -2.28 -6.48
CA ARG A 120 4.86 -3.41 -5.86
C ARG A 120 5.44 -3.75 -4.49
N THR A 121 4.67 -4.46 -3.69
CA THR A 121 5.16 -5.07 -2.44
C THR A 121 6.14 -6.21 -2.73
N THR A 122 7.11 -6.41 -1.83
CA THR A 122 8.06 -7.55 -1.85
C THR A 122 7.70 -8.62 -0.83
N TYR A 123 7.15 -8.21 0.31
CA TYR A 123 6.72 -9.08 1.40
C TYR A 123 5.26 -8.78 1.76
N ASN A 124 4.68 -9.64 2.62
CA ASN A 124 3.44 -9.31 3.30
C ASN A 124 3.69 -8.07 4.15
N LEU A 125 2.83 -7.06 4.01
CA LEU A 125 2.79 -5.98 4.97
C LEU A 125 2.09 -6.49 6.25
N ASP A 126 2.46 -5.92 7.39
CA ASP A 126 1.92 -6.30 8.70
C ASP A 126 2.35 -5.23 9.72
N LEU A 127 1.41 -4.44 10.21
CA LEU A 127 1.62 -3.40 11.22
C LEU A 127 1.46 -3.94 12.65
N ASP A 128 1.05 -5.20 12.82
CA ASP A 128 0.67 -5.70 14.13
C ASP A 128 1.84 -5.79 15.12
N PHE A 129 1.45 -5.60 16.38
CA PHE A 129 2.28 -5.18 17.51
C PHE A 129 3.43 -6.14 17.87
N LEU A 130 3.38 -7.38 17.39
CA LEU A 130 4.32 -8.43 17.79
C LEU A 130 5.56 -8.54 16.90
N ASP A 131 5.48 -8.16 15.61
CA ASP A 131 6.57 -8.40 14.66
C ASP A 131 7.17 -7.13 14.04
N LYS A 132 6.54 -5.94 14.17
CA LYS A 132 7.09 -4.62 13.75
C LYS A 132 7.82 -4.60 12.39
N ARG A 133 7.45 -5.47 11.44
CA ARG A 133 8.18 -5.59 10.17
C ARG A 133 7.79 -4.50 9.19
N SER A 134 6.59 -3.93 9.33
CA SER A 134 6.12 -2.84 8.46
C SER A 134 5.84 -1.57 9.28
N PRO A 135 6.39 -0.42 8.88
CA PRO A 135 6.00 0.86 9.43
C PRO A 135 4.65 1.30 8.84
N SER A 136 3.91 2.12 9.58
CA SER A 136 2.65 2.72 9.11
C SER A 136 2.82 3.68 7.93
N SER A 137 4.04 4.16 7.70
CA SER A 137 4.39 4.98 6.53
C SER A 137 5.80 4.68 6.06
N VAL A 138 5.98 4.64 4.73
CA VAL A 138 7.27 4.50 4.06
C VAL A 138 7.42 5.58 3.00
N GLN A 139 8.56 6.25 2.99
CA GLN A 139 8.96 7.13 1.90
C GLN A 139 10.00 6.42 1.03
N LEU A 140 9.72 6.34 -0.28
CA LEU A 140 10.68 5.86 -1.26
C LEU A 140 11.29 7.04 -1.99
N GLN A 141 12.62 7.03 -2.13
CA GLN A 141 13.29 7.87 -3.10
C GLN A 141 13.51 7.06 -4.38
N VAL A 142 12.94 7.54 -5.49
CA VAL A 142 12.94 6.85 -6.78
C VAL A 142 13.75 7.64 -7.79
N ARG A 143 14.65 6.97 -8.50
CA ARG A 143 15.43 7.53 -9.62
C ARG A 143 14.84 7.08 -10.94
N ALA A 144 14.60 8.02 -11.84
CA ALA A 144 14.38 7.77 -13.26
C ALA A 144 15.65 8.18 -14.01
N TYR A 145 16.16 7.34 -14.89
CA TYR A 145 17.43 7.59 -15.59
C TYR A 145 17.42 7.06 -17.02
N ASP A 146 18.22 7.69 -17.87
CA ASP A 146 18.54 7.19 -19.21
C ASP A 146 19.95 6.60 -19.17
N PRO A 147 20.11 5.27 -19.32
CA PRO A 147 21.42 4.61 -19.22
C PRO A 147 22.35 4.95 -20.39
N ILE A 148 21.81 5.42 -21.51
CA ILE A 148 22.60 5.75 -22.71
C ILE A 148 23.17 7.16 -22.59
N HIS A 149 22.33 8.10 -22.16
CA HIS A 149 22.68 9.53 -22.13
C HIS A 149 23.17 10.03 -20.76
N LEU A 150 23.20 9.15 -19.75
CA LEU A 150 23.67 9.42 -18.38
C LEU A 150 22.97 10.60 -17.69
N VAL A 151 21.70 10.83 -18.04
CA VAL A 151 20.83 11.83 -17.41
C VAL A 151 19.87 11.15 -16.44
N SER A 152 19.55 11.81 -15.32
CA SER A 152 18.63 11.26 -14.33
C SER A 152 17.88 12.36 -13.57
N ALA A 153 16.76 11.96 -12.97
CA ALA A 153 16.00 12.77 -12.03
C ALA A 153 15.53 11.89 -10.86
N THR A 154 15.23 12.51 -9.72
CA THR A 154 14.71 11.83 -8.54
C THR A 154 13.37 12.40 -8.11
N THR A 155 12.54 11.58 -7.46
CA THR A 155 11.27 11.99 -6.85
C THR A 155 11.02 11.20 -5.56
N LEU A 156 10.06 11.67 -4.77
CA LEU A 156 9.61 11.01 -3.54
C LEU A 156 8.24 10.38 -3.75
N VAL A 157 8.09 9.15 -3.24
CA VAL A 157 6.82 8.41 -3.19
C VAL A 157 6.49 8.15 -1.73
N ASN A 158 5.40 8.73 -1.23
CA ASN A 158 4.92 8.52 0.13
C ASN A 158 3.86 7.42 0.14
N ILE A 159 4.12 6.33 0.85
CA ILE A 159 3.22 5.18 0.96
C ILE A 159 2.69 5.13 2.40
N THR A 160 1.38 5.16 2.55
CA THR A 160 0.71 4.94 3.83
C THR A 160 0.19 3.51 3.88
N VAL A 161 0.62 2.75 4.89
CA VAL A 161 0.06 1.42 5.15
C VAL A 161 -1.17 1.59 6.04
N LEU A 162 -2.32 1.18 5.50
CA LEU A 162 -3.60 1.25 6.19
C LEU A 162 -3.80 -0.03 6.99
N GLU A 163 -4.21 0.14 8.24
CA GLU A 163 -4.61 -0.98 9.08
C GLU A 163 -5.75 -1.76 8.43
N ALA A 164 -5.68 -3.08 8.52
CA ALA A 164 -6.72 -4.04 8.22
C ALA A 164 -7.25 -4.62 9.53
N ASN A 165 -8.43 -5.23 9.46
CA ASN A 165 -8.94 -6.01 10.57
C ASN A 165 -8.59 -7.48 10.28
N ASP A 166 -7.51 -7.95 10.88
CA ASP A 166 -6.89 -9.27 10.69
C ASP A 166 -6.82 -10.10 11.99
N ILE A 167 -6.93 -9.47 13.16
CA ILE A 167 -7.07 -10.19 14.43
C ILE A 167 -8.55 -10.31 14.86
N PRO A 168 -9.13 -11.52 14.92
CA PRO A 168 -10.49 -11.72 15.41
C PRO A 168 -10.60 -11.44 16.91
N PRO A 169 -11.77 -11.01 17.41
CA PRO A 169 -11.97 -10.81 18.85
C PRO A 169 -11.74 -12.12 19.60
N PHE A 170 -11.04 -12.09 20.74
CA PHE A 170 -10.88 -13.28 21.59
C PHE A 170 -11.55 -13.06 22.95
N CYS A 171 -12.19 -14.10 23.48
CA CYS A 171 -12.91 -14.04 24.75
C CYS A 171 -12.26 -14.94 25.79
N THR A 172 -12.24 -14.48 27.03
CA THR A 172 -11.68 -15.22 28.17
C THR A 172 -12.69 -15.39 29.30
N PRO A 173 -12.83 -16.61 29.86
CA PRO A 173 -12.30 -17.88 29.33
C PRO A 173 -12.97 -18.28 27.99
N ALA A 174 -12.27 -19.09 27.18
CA ALA A 174 -12.78 -19.57 25.90
C ALA A 174 -13.85 -20.67 26.05
N VAL A 175 -14.00 -21.20 27.26
CA VAL A 175 -14.92 -22.28 27.62
C VAL A 175 -15.56 -21.93 28.95
N PHE A 176 -16.88 -22.11 29.03
CA PHE A 176 -17.63 -22.04 30.28
C PHE A 176 -18.32 -23.38 30.52
N VAL A 177 -18.19 -23.88 31.75
CA VAL A 177 -18.87 -25.07 32.24
C VAL A 177 -19.50 -24.68 33.57
N ASP A 178 -20.80 -24.91 33.68
CA ASP A 178 -21.54 -24.62 34.91
C ASP A 178 -22.58 -25.71 35.17
N THR A 179 -22.96 -25.84 36.43
CA THR A 179 -23.95 -26.82 36.88
C THR A 179 -25.08 -26.14 37.61
N VAL A 180 -26.31 -26.26 37.09
CA VAL A 180 -27.47 -25.56 37.64
C VAL A 180 -28.67 -26.50 37.88
N PRO A 181 -29.49 -26.24 38.93
CA PRO A 181 -30.76 -26.92 39.13
C PRO A 181 -31.77 -26.57 38.02
N GLU A 182 -32.67 -27.48 37.67
CA GLU A 182 -33.77 -27.16 36.74
C GLU A 182 -34.72 -26.07 37.27
N THR A 183 -34.74 -25.84 38.58
CA THR A 183 -35.50 -24.75 39.24
C THR A 183 -34.87 -23.36 39.05
N THR A 184 -33.79 -23.25 38.28
CA THR A 184 -33.12 -21.96 38.01
C THR A 184 -34.08 -20.99 37.32
N PRO A 185 -34.25 -19.77 37.86
CA PRO A 185 -35.23 -18.81 37.33
C PRO A 185 -34.79 -18.20 35.99
N ILE A 186 -35.79 -17.79 35.21
CA ILE A 186 -35.57 -16.98 34.00
C ILE A 186 -34.85 -15.68 34.37
N GLY A 187 -33.82 -15.32 33.60
CA GLY A 187 -32.97 -14.16 33.85
C GLY A 187 -31.75 -14.45 34.75
N TYR A 188 -31.60 -15.67 35.27
CA TYR A 188 -30.36 -16.09 35.93
C TYR A 188 -29.16 -15.88 35.01
N LYS A 189 -28.10 -15.30 35.55
CA LYS A 189 -26.89 -14.89 34.82
C LYS A 189 -25.78 -15.89 35.12
N PHE A 190 -25.26 -16.55 34.08
CA PHE A 190 -24.16 -17.50 34.22
C PHE A 190 -22.81 -16.78 34.25
N PHE A 191 -22.52 -16.04 33.18
CA PHE A 191 -21.24 -15.35 33.03
C PHE A 191 -21.37 -14.12 32.13
N ASN A 192 -20.37 -13.23 32.26
CA ASN A 192 -20.15 -12.13 31.35
C ASN A 192 -18.91 -12.42 30.50
N LEU A 193 -19.07 -12.37 29.19
CA LEU A 193 -17.98 -12.55 28.24
C LEU A 193 -17.03 -11.35 28.29
N ASN A 194 -15.83 -11.59 28.81
CA ASN A 194 -14.74 -10.63 28.69
C ASN A 194 -13.97 -10.87 27.38
N CYS A 195 -14.38 -10.18 26.32
CA CYS A 195 -13.73 -10.24 25.03
C CYS A 195 -12.79 -9.06 24.82
N ASN A 196 -11.54 -9.34 24.42
CA ASN A 196 -10.63 -8.29 24.00
C ASN A 196 -11.18 -7.64 22.72
N LYS A 197 -11.10 -6.31 22.69
CA LYS A 197 -11.45 -5.51 21.53
C LYS A 197 -10.16 -5.27 20.81
N ASP A 198 -9.88 -6.02 19.74
CA ASP A 198 -8.63 -5.78 19.07
C ASP A 198 -8.57 -4.35 18.52
N GLN A 199 -7.50 -3.72 18.95
CA GLN A 199 -6.96 -2.40 18.69
C GLN A 199 -7.81 -1.12 18.75
N LYS A 200 -9.13 -1.03 18.54
CA LYS A 200 -9.75 0.33 18.38
C LYS A 200 -11.24 0.42 18.70
N LYS A 201 -11.63 0.47 19.98
CA LYS A 201 -13.01 0.80 20.44
C LYS A 201 -14.14 0.12 19.62
N GLN A 202 -13.86 -1.05 19.05
CA GLN A 202 -14.76 -1.70 18.10
C GLN A 202 -15.97 -2.24 18.85
N LYS A 203 -17.17 -2.07 18.28
CA LYS A 203 -18.38 -2.63 18.87
C LYS A 203 -18.41 -4.12 18.53
N LEU A 204 -18.58 -4.96 19.55
CA LEU A 204 -18.74 -6.41 19.35
C LEU A 204 -20.22 -6.75 19.22
N SER A 205 -20.52 -7.67 18.31
CA SER A 205 -21.81 -8.31 18.14
C SER A 205 -21.68 -9.78 18.54
N TYR A 206 -22.67 -10.25 19.30
CA TYR A 206 -22.67 -11.59 19.86
C TYR A 206 -23.87 -12.38 19.36
N LYS A 207 -23.66 -13.62 18.97
CA LYS A 207 -24.73 -14.51 18.53
C LYS A 207 -24.55 -15.89 19.15
N ILE A 208 -25.61 -16.38 19.81
CA ILE A 208 -25.66 -17.78 20.25
C ILE A 208 -25.87 -18.65 19.00
N ILE A 209 -24.98 -19.62 18.83
CA ILE A 209 -25.09 -20.72 17.88
C ILE A 209 -25.28 -21.99 18.70
N THR A 210 -26.42 -22.64 18.53
CA THR A 210 -26.78 -23.76 19.40
C THR A 210 -27.66 -24.77 18.66
N ASN A 211 -27.87 -25.95 19.27
CA ASN A 211 -28.78 -26.97 18.76
C ASN A 211 -30.24 -26.61 19.09
N ALA A 212 -31.20 -27.35 18.51
CA ALA A 212 -32.63 -27.08 18.70
C ALA A 212 -33.09 -27.16 20.17
N ASN A 213 -32.46 -28.00 21.00
CA ASN A 213 -32.87 -28.23 22.39
C ASN A 213 -32.45 -27.08 23.33
N SER A 214 -31.29 -26.49 23.09
CA SER A 214 -30.81 -25.29 23.78
C SER A 214 -31.35 -23.99 23.15
N LEU A 215 -31.89 -24.08 21.93
CA LEU A 215 -32.51 -22.95 21.25
C LEU A 215 -33.66 -22.42 22.11
N TYR A 216 -33.71 -21.10 22.29
CA TYR A 216 -34.68 -20.37 23.14
C TYR A 216 -34.56 -20.57 24.66
N LYS A 217 -33.80 -21.55 25.16
CA LYS A 217 -33.53 -21.73 26.60
C LYS A 217 -32.60 -20.67 27.16
N PHE A 218 -31.67 -20.20 26.33
CA PHE A 218 -30.68 -19.19 26.70
C PHE A 218 -30.75 -17.96 25.81
N ARG A 219 -30.31 -16.83 26.35
CA ARG A 219 -30.11 -15.57 25.63
C ARG A 219 -28.78 -14.95 26.00
N LEU A 220 -28.27 -14.12 25.11
CA LEU A 220 -27.03 -13.36 25.32
C LEU A 220 -27.33 -11.89 25.08
N GLN A 221 -27.19 -11.06 26.12
CA GLN A 221 -27.41 -9.61 26.03
C GLN A 221 -26.15 -8.88 26.48
N ASN A 222 -25.56 -8.09 25.59
CA ASN A 222 -24.35 -7.29 25.87
C ASN A 222 -23.19 -8.11 26.49
N GLY A 223 -23.00 -9.35 26.03
CA GLY A 223 -21.99 -10.27 26.56
C GLY A 223 -22.41 -11.06 27.80
N GLU A 224 -23.60 -10.81 28.36
CA GLU A 224 -24.12 -11.53 29.53
C GLU A 224 -25.03 -12.69 29.12
N PHE A 225 -24.60 -13.91 29.42
CA PHE A 225 -25.34 -15.14 29.09
C PHE A 225 -26.35 -15.47 30.19
N GLN A 226 -27.61 -15.67 29.82
CA GLN A 226 -28.72 -15.80 30.76
C GLN A 226 -29.71 -16.89 30.37
N VAL A 227 -30.43 -17.41 31.37
CA VAL A 227 -31.64 -18.21 31.17
C VAL A 227 -32.73 -17.34 30.56
N ASN A 228 -33.32 -17.80 29.47
CA ASN A 228 -34.40 -17.11 28.75
C ASN A 228 -35.76 -17.82 28.91
N ASN A 229 -35.75 -19.12 29.19
CA ASN A 229 -36.96 -19.90 29.41
C ASN A 229 -36.70 -21.03 30.42
N THR A 230 -37.76 -21.69 30.89
CA THR A 230 -37.65 -22.81 31.83
C THR A 230 -36.70 -23.88 31.29
N ILE A 231 -35.77 -24.31 32.15
CA ILE A 231 -34.88 -25.43 31.90
C ILE A 231 -35.47 -26.64 32.63
N THR A 232 -35.54 -27.79 31.95
CA THR A 232 -36.09 -29.03 32.50
C THR A 232 -35.01 -30.10 32.45
N TYR A 233 -34.87 -30.91 33.48
CA TYR A 233 -33.95 -32.05 33.51
C TYR A 233 -34.65 -33.35 33.09
N ASP A 234 -35.88 -33.55 33.56
CA ASP A 234 -36.67 -34.77 33.40
C ASP A 234 -37.51 -34.80 32.12
N SER A 235 -36.85 -34.69 30.95
CA SER A 235 -37.53 -34.73 29.65
C SER A 235 -36.86 -35.69 28.68
N ALA A 236 -37.65 -36.27 27.77
CA ALA A 236 -37.13 -37.15 26.72
C ALA A 236 -36.17 -36.41 25.78
N GLU A 237 -36.44 -35.12 25.52
CA GLU A 237 -35.56 -34.23 24.76
C GLU A 237 -34.21 -34.03 25.46
N MET A 238 -34.19 -33.90 26.79
CA MET A 238 -32.94 -33.79 27.55
C MET A 238 -32.17 -35.11 27.63
N ALA A 239 -32.85 -36.24 27.76
CA ALA A 239 -32.22 -37.55 27.66
C ALA A 239 -31.52 -37.73 26.29
N SER A 240 -32.10 -37.20 25.21
CA SER A 240 -31.51 -37.25 23.85
C SER A 240 -30.20 -36.47 23.70
N VAL A 241 -29.91 -35.54 24.62
CA VAL A 241 -28.67 -34.75 24.66
C VAL A 241 -27.82 -35.04 25.90
N SER A 242 -27.98 -36.22 26.50
CA SER A 242 -27.20 -36.65 27.68
C SER A 242 -27.26 -35.67 28.84
N PHE A 243 -28.42 -35.05 29.06
CA PHE A 243 -28.70 -34.12 30.16
C PHE A 243 -27.79 -32.88 30.18
N GLN A 244 -27.32 -32.47 29.00
CA GLN A 244 -26.43 -31.33 28.84
C GLN A 244 -27.01 -30.33 27.84
N TYR A 245 -26.99 -29.06 28.23
CA TYR A 245 -27.19 -27.97 27.29
C TYR A 245 -25.85 -27.54 26.72
N PHE A 246 -25.83 -27.35 25.40
CA PHE A 246 -24.68 -26.84 24.65
C PHE A 246 -25.02 -25.52 24.00
N ALA A 247 -24.16 -24.52 24.10
CA ALA A 247 -24.29 -23.27 23.38
C ALA A 247 -22.89 -22.77 23.02
N SER A 248 -22.67 -22.48 21.74
CA SER A 248 -21.45 -21.83 21.29
C SER A 248 -21.75 -20.37 20.99
N ILE A 249 -20.80 -19.49 21.26
CA ILE A 249 -21.00 -18.05 21.08
C ILE A 249 -20.08 -17.58 19.96
N ASN A 250 -20.69 -17.03 18.92
CA ASN A 250 -19.97 -16.36 17.86
C ASN A 250 -19.86 -14.87 18.20
N VAL A 251 -18.62 -14.39 18.29
CA VAL A 251 -18.31 -12.98 18.56
C VAL A 251 -17.74 -12.38 17.29
N THR A 252 -18.33 -11.28 16.86
CA THR A 252 -18.00 -10.57 15.62
C THR A 252 -17.65 -9.14 15.96
N ASP A 253 -16.54 -8.62 15.43
CA ASP A 253 -16.40 -7.18 15.32
C ASP A 253 -17.46 -6.66 14.33
N SER A 254 -18.03 -5.49 14.62
CA SER A 254 -19.13 -4.93 13.82
C SER A 254 -18.79 -3.58 13.18
N SER A 255 -17.50 -3.22 13.18
CA SER A 255 -17.05 -1.87 12.79
C SER A 255 -16.02 -1.81 11.65
N THR A 256 -15.55 -2.94 11.13
CA THR A 256 -14.53 -2.99 10.08
C THR A 256 -14.88 -4.02 9.00
N VAL A 257 -14.43 -3.79 7.75
CA VAL A 257 -14.66 -4.67 6.60
C VAL A 257 -13.32 -5.21 6.11
N PRO A 258 -13.12 -6.54 6.02
CA PRO A 258 -14.05 -7.60 6.40
C PRO A 258 -14.23 -7.69 7.92
N SER A 259 -15.45 -8.01 8.35
CA SER A 259 -15.70 -8.32 9.76
C SER A 259 -15.09 -9.67 10.10
N LEU A 260 -14.34 -9.77 11.19
CA LEU A 260 -13.81 -11.04 11.65
C LEU A 260 -14.67 -11.61 12.78
N SER A 261 -14.80 -12.94 12.77
CA SER A 261 -15.56 -13.67 13.77
C SER A 261 -14.67 -14.71 14.44
N SER A 262 -14.73 -14.79 15.76
CA SER A 262 -14.28 -15.96 16.49
C SER A 262 -15.47 -16.76 16.99
N LYS A 263 -15.35 -18.07 16.90
CA LYS A 263 -16.17 -18.98 17.70
C LYS A 263 -15.42 -19.19 19.00
N CYS A 264 -16.05 -18.88 20.12
CA CYS A 264 -15.71 -19.57 21.35
C CYS A 264 -16.17 -21.01 21.13
N GLN A 265 -15.25 -21.88 20.71
CA GLN A 265 -15.46 -23.31 20.56
C GLN A 265 -14.09 -24.00 20.47
N ASN A 266 -13.69 -24.71 21.52
CA ASN A 266 -12.75 -25.82 21.36
C ASN A 266 -13.60 -27.08 21.16
N PRO A 267 -13.27 -28.03 20.26
CA PRO A 267 -14.09 -29.19 19.93
C PRO A 267 -14.43 -30.12 21.10
N HIS A 268 -13.89 -29.86 22.30
CA HIS A 268 -13.93 -30.81 23.39
C HIS A 268 -14.90 -30.49 24.52
N PHE A 269 -15.10 -29.25 24.97
CA PHE A 269 -15.99 -29.01 26.13
C PHE A 269 -16.50 -27.56 26.16
N GLU A 270 -17.76 -27.33 25.82
CA GLU A 270 -18.58 -26.19 26.32
C GLU A 270 -19.84 -26.85 26.85
N ARG A 271 -19.95 -27.07 28.17
CA ARG A 271 -21.01 -27.93 28.74
C ARG A 271 -21.67 -27.23 29.91
N VAL A 272 -22.95 -26.87 29.79
CA VAL A 272 -23.76 -26.64 30.99
C VAL A 272 -24.33 -27.99 31.38
N HIS A 273 -23.85 -28.54 32.50
CA HIS A 273 -24.39 -29.78 33.06
C HIS A 273 -25.61 -29.40 33.89
N LEU A 274 -26.70 -30.13 33.75
CA LEU A 274 -27.82 -29.95 34.66
C LEU A 274 -27.69 -30.96 35.78
N THR A 275 -28.04 -30.52 36.99
CA THR A 275 -28.24 -31.42 38.12
C THR A 275 -29.67 -31.33 38.58
N ASP A 276 -30.15 -32.45 39.09
CA ASP A 276 -31.44 -32.52 39.74
C ASP A 276 -31.50 -31.55 40.94
N ALA A 277 -32.65 -30.90 41.13
CA ALA A 277 -32.87 -30.09 42.31
C ALA A 277 -33.18 -31.05 43.45
N PHE A 278 -32.20 -31.35 44.30
CA PHE A 278 -32.47 -32.08 45.54
C PHE A 278 -33.52 -31.30 46.35
N ILE A 279 -34.74 -31.82 46.37
CA ILE A 279 -35.78 -31.49 47.35
C ILE A 279 -35.46 -32.22 48.65
#